data_AF-A0A4R5LQS6-F1
#
_entry.id   AF-A0A4R5LQS6-F1
#
_cell.length_a   1.000
_cell.length_b   1.000
_cell.length_c   1.000
_cell.angle_alpha   90.00
_cell.angle_beta   90.00
_cell.angle_gamma   90.00
#
_symmetry.space_group_name_H-M   'P 1'
#
loop_
_entity.id
_entity.type
_entity.pdbx_description
1 polymer ?
#
loop_
_entity_poly.entity_id
_entity_poly.type
_entity_poly.pdbx_seq_one_letter_code
_entity_poly.pdbx_strand_id
1 'polypeptide(L)'
;MNRMLSALCAIVLMVMAAQARSAAPEAVVTAVNAALTEGVEHAAIISQLQQAPFELGLEDATAMAIEAGGEANADSFTRAGIAAAANLPEAESVAAAARLASGDSAAVDAALQAYLEFMDQPFIHHDPAEPTGGGAYNPQGPGGGTRPPLGGTRPPVSPAS
;
A
#
# COMPACT_ATOMS: atom_id res chain seq x y z
N MET A 1 55.00 -18.04 19.79
CA MET A 1 54.49 -17.17 18.72
C MET A 1 53.20 -17.71 18.10
N ASN A 2 52.20 -18.19 18.89
CA ASN A 2 51.02 -18.90 18.32
C ASN A 2 49.65 -18.37 18.76
N ARG A 3 49.55 -17.24 19.49
CA ARG A 3 48.26 -16.74 19.99
C ARG A 3 47.60 -15.66 19.13
N MET A 4 48.31 -15.08 18.18
CA MET A 4 47.76 -14.02 17.31
C MET A 4 47.01 -14.56 16.06
N LEU A 5 47.31 -15.78 15.58
CA LEU A 5 46.60 -16.34 14.43
C LEU A 5 45.19 -16.87 14.77
N SER A 6 44.92 -17.26 16.02
CA SER A 6 43.62 -17.85 16.40
C SER A 6 42.51 -16.81 16.56
N ALA A 7 42.85 -15.56 16.88
CA ALA A 7 41.86 -14.51 17.08
C ALA A 7 41.35 -13.93 15.75
N LEU A 8 42.21 -13.88 14.72
CA LEU A 8 41.82 -13.39 13.40
C LEU A 8 40.83 -14.32 12.69
N CYS A 9 40.98 -15.63 12.88
CA CYS A 9 40.09 -16.62 12.26
C CYS A 9 38.67 -16.60 12.87
N ALA A 10 38.55 -16.34 14.18
CA ALA A 10 37.26 -16.27 14.86
C ALA A 10 36.44 -15.02 14.46
N ILE A 11 37.10 -13.89 14.21
CA ILE A 11 36.42 -12.66 13.78
C ILE A 11 35.93 -12.79 12.34
N VAL A 12 36.72 -13.39 11.44
CA VAL A 12 36.30 -13.64 10.05
C VAL A 12 35.13 -14.63 9.97
N LEU A 13 35.09 -15.65 10.85
CA LEU A 13 33.96 -16.59 10.95
C LEU A 13 32.71 -15.95 11.58
N MET A 14 32.84 -15.02 12.52
CA MET A 14 31.69 -14.34 13.12
C MET A 14 31.06 -13.27 12.19
N VAL A 15 31.85 -12.62 11.34
CA VAL A 15 31.32 -11.64 10.36
C VAL A 15 30.61 -12.34 9.19
N MET A 16 30.94 -13.60 8.89
CA MET A 16 30.25 -14.41 7.87
C MET A 16 28.91 -15.00 8.35
N ALA A 17 28.66 -15.05 9.67
CA ALA A 17 27.37 -15.46 10.22
C ALA A 17 26.32 -14.33 10.23
N ALA A 18 26.73 -13.09 9.95
CA ALA A 18 25.85 -11.91 10.00
C ALA A 18 25.16 -11.57 8.66
N GLN A 19 25.47 -12.28 7.56
CA GLN A 19 24.95 -11.95 6.22
C GLN A 19 24.39 -13.15 5.45
N ALA A 20 23.88 -14.16 6.14
CA ALA A 20 22.97 -15.12 5.54
C ALA A 20 21.53 -14.63 5.76
N ARG A 21 21.18 -13.46 5.23
CA ARG A 21 19.77 -13.17 4.95
C ARG A 21 19.36 -14.19 3.91
N SER A 22 18.63 -15.22 4.34
CA SER A 22 18.02 -16.15 3.40
C SER A 22 17.07 -15.31 2.56
N ALA A 23 17.40 -15.14 1.28
CA ALA A 23 16.47 -14.61 0.30
C ALA A 23 15.11 -15.31 0.46
N ALA A 24 14.01 -14.57 0.25
CA ALA A 24 12.66 -15.10 0.26
C ALA A 24 12.59 -16.50 -0.40
N PRO A 25 11.92 -17.49 0.21
CA PRO A 25 11.84 -18.84 -0.34
C PRO A 25 11.28 -18.82 -1.77
N GLU A 26 11.78 -19.69 -2.65
CA GLU A 26 11.39 -19.72 -4.07
C GLU A 26 9.86 -19.87 -4.26
N ALA A 27 9.20 -20.59 -3.36
CA ALA A 27 7.74 -20.71 -3.34
C ALA A 27 7.02 -19.37 -3.08
N VAL A 28 7.56 -18.53 -2.18
CA VAL A 28 7.05 -17.19 -1.90
C VAL A 28 7.32 -16.28 -3.09
N VAL A 29 8.54 -16.33 -3.65
CA VAL A 29 8.90 -15.56 -4.85
C VAL A 29 7.98 -15.88 -6.02
N THR A 30 7.68 -17.15 -6.24
CA THR A 30 6.77 -17.61 -7.29
C THR A 30 5.35 -17.10 -7.05
N ALA A 31 4.83 -17.24 -5.82
CA ALA A 31 3.49 -16.80 -5.47
C ALA A 31 3.32 -15.27 -5.62
N VAL A 32 4.29 -14.49 -5.11
CA VAL A 32 4.27 -13.03 -5.20
C VAL A 32 4.35 -12.56 -6.65
N ASN A 33 5.25 -13.12 -7.46
CA ASN A 33 5.37 -12.72 -8.87
C ASN A 33 4.16 -13.12 -9.71
N ALA A 34 3.55 -14.27 -9.43
CA ALA A 34 2.29 -14.68 -10.07
C ALA A 34 1.18 -13.69 -9.74
N ALA A 35 1.01 -13.36 -8.46
CA ALA A 35 0.00 -12.40 -8.00
C ALA A 35 0.23 -10.99 -8.59
N LEU A 36 1.48 -10.51 -8.67
CA LEU A 36 1.81 -9.24 -9.33
C LEU A 36 1.47 -9.28 -10.84
N THR A 37 1.70 -10.41 -11.51
CA THR A 37 1.36 -10.59 -12.93
C THR A 37 -0.15 -10.57 -13.17
N GLU A 38 -0.92 -11.10 -12.21
CA GLU A 38 -2.39 -11.06 -12.21
C GLU A 38 -2.96 -9.69 -11.82
N GLY A 39 -2.11 -8.74 -11.41
CA GLY A 39 -2.52 -7.40 -10.99
C GLY A 39 -3.16 -7.37 -9.60
N VAL A 40 -2.79 -8.30 -8.72
CA VAL A 40 -3.25 -8.33 -7.33
C VAL A 40 -2.59 -7.19 -6.56
N GLU A 41 -3.38 -6.46 -5.78
CA GLU A 41 -2.92 -5.36 -4.93
C GLU A 41 -1.94 -5.83 -3.84
N HIS A 42 -0.92 -5.02 -3.53
CA HIS A 42 0.16 -5.38 -2.60
C HIS A 42 -0.33 -5.78 -1.20
N ALA A 43 -1.37 -5.12 -0.68
CA ALA A 43 -1.98 -5.47 0.61
C ALA A 43 -2.67 -6.85 0.59
N ALA A 44 -3.28 -7.22 -0.54
CA ALA A 44 -3.90 -8.53 -0.71
C ALA A 44 -2.84 -9.62 -0.82
N ILE A 45 -1.71 -9.36 -1.48
CA ILE A 45 -0.56 -10.29 -1.54
C ILE A 45 -0.01 -10.57 -0.13
N ILE A 46 0.23 -9.51 0.67
CA ILE A 46 0.68 -9.66 2.06
C ILE A 46 -0.35 -10.47 2.88
N SER A 47 -1.64 -10.22 2.68
CA SER A 47 -2.70 -10.99 3.35
C SER A 47 -2.74 -12.46 2.93
N GLN A 48 -2.43 -12.78 1.67
CA GLN A 48 -2.31 -14.17 1.19
C GLN A 48 -1.13 -14.90 1.84
N LEU A 49 0.00 -14.21 2.04
CA LEU A 49 1.17 -14.79 2.71
C LEU A 49 0.93 -15.07 4.21
N GLN A 50 -0.02 -14.38 4.84
CA GLN A 50 -0.45 -14.68 6.21
C GLN A 50 -1.38 -15.89 6.31
N GLN A 51 -1.84 -16.41 5.17
CA GLN A 51 -2.72 -17.57 5.10
C GLN A 51 -1.95 -18.82 4.68
N ALA A 52 -2.61 -19.98 4.79
CA ALA A 52 -2.07 -21.22 4.26
C ALA A 52 -1.76 -21.07 2.75
N PRO A 53 -0.61 -21.57 2.26
CA PRO A 53 0.32 -22.49 2.93
C PRO A 53 1.47 -21.84 3.72
N PHE A 54 1.57 -20.50 3.74
CA PHE A 54 2.74 -19.81 4.25
C PHE A 54 2.61 -19.41 5.72
N GLU A 55 1.41 -19.03 6.17
CA GLU A 55 1.06 -18.73 7.57
C GLU A 55 2.05 -17.76 8.26
N LEU A 56 2.57 -16.79 7.51
CA LEU A 56 3.57 -15.85 8.02
C LEU A 56 2.92 -14.78 8.90
N GLY A 57 3.68 -14.24 9.87
CA GLY A 57 3.30 -13.01 10.55
C GLY A 57 3.34 -11.81 9.60
N LEU A 58 2.65 -10.71 9.94
CA LEU A 58 2.60 -9.50 9.09
C LEU A 58 4.00 -8.95 8.75
N GLU A 59 4.92 -8.94 9.72
CA GLU A 59 6.31 -8.51 9.57
C GLU A 59 7.07 -9.35 8.53
N ASP A 60 7.05 -10.67 8.71
CA ASP A 60 7.72 -11.63 7.83
C ASP A 60 7.08 -11.65 6.44
N ALA A 61 5.74 -11.61 6.37
CA ALA A 61 5.00 -11.52 5.11
C ALA A 61 5.38 -10.27 4.33
N THR A 62 5.51 -9.12 4.99
CA THR A 62 5.89 -7.86 4.36
C THR A 62 7.35 -7.90 3.89
N ALA A 63 8.28 -8.34 4.74
CA ALA A 63 9.69 -8.44 4.37
C ALA A 63 9.90 -9.41 3.20
N MET A 64 9.28 -10.58 3.24
CA MET A 64 9.38 -11.55 2.15
C MET A 64 8.72 -11.07 0.86
N ALA A 65 7.60 -10.33 0.94
CA ALA A 65 6.98 -9.73 -0.25
C ALA A 65 7.88 -8.65 -0.88
N ILE A 66 8.56 -7.83 -0.08
CA ILE A 66 9.54 -6.85 -0.55
C ILE A 66 10.70 -7.55 -1.27
N GLU A 67 11.29 -8.55 -0.64
CA GLU A 67 12.41 -9.30 -1.23
C GLU A 67 11.98 -10.04 -2.52
N ALA A 68 10.79 -10.64 -2.53
CA ALA A 68 10.25 -11.37 -3.67
C ALA A 68 9.85 -10.47 -4.85
N GLY A 69 9.23 -9.33 -4.56
CA GLY A 69 8.76 -8.37 -5.56
C GLY A 69 9.86 -7.45 -6.11
N GLY A 70 11.03 -7.46 -5.48
CA GLY A 70 12.19 -6.66 -5.86
C GLY A 70 12.01 -5.16 -5.65
N GLU A 71 13.05 -4.40 -6.00
CA GLU A 71 13.12 -2.94 -5.79
C GLU A 71 11.94 -2.18 -6.40
N ALA A 72 11.44 -2.63 -7.56
CA ALA A 72 10.33 -1.99 -8.27
C ALA A 72 9.00 -1.98 -7.48
N ASN A 73 8.83 -2.90 -6.53
CA ASN A 73 7.61 -3.03 -5.72
C ASN A 73 7.85 -2.75 -4.23
N ALA A 74 9.09 -2.54 -3.81
CA ALA A 74 9.49 -2.45 -2.41
C ALA A 74 8.70 -1.36 -1.65
N ASP A 75 8.56 -0.17 -2.23
CA ASP A 75 7.82 0.95 -1.61
C ASP A 75 6.33 0.67 -1.44
N SER A 76 5.74 -0.03 -2.41
CA SER A 76 4.31 -0.38 -2.37
C SER A 76 4.05 -1.47 -1.34
N PHE A 77 4.90 -2.49 -1.25
CA PHE A 77 4.81 -3.49 -0.18
C PHE A 77 5.08 -2.90 1.20
N THR A 78 6.06 -2.02 1.32
CA THR A 78 6.37 -1.30 2.58
C THR A 78 5.16 -0.52 3.08
N ARG A 79 4.56 0.30 2.22
CA ARG A 79 3.36 1.08 2.56
C ARG A 79 2.19 0.17 2.92
N ALA A 80 1.94 -0.88 2.14
CA ALA A 80 0.86 -1.81 2.37
C ALA A 80 1.01 -2.58 3.69
N GLY A 81 2.23 -3.04 4.02
CA GLY A 81 2.51 -3.77 5.25
C GLY A 81 2.32 -2.89 6.49
N ILE A 82 2.87 -1.67 6.48
CA ILE A 82 2.72 -0.73 7.60
C ILE A 82 1.26 -0.31 7.77
N ALA A 83 0.54 -0.04 6.67
CA ALA A 83 -0.88 0.29 6.72
C ALA A 83 -1.77 -0.85 7.23
N ALA A 84 -1.35 -2.10 7.08
CA ALA A 84 -2.07 -3.28 7.55
C ALA A 84 -1.91 -3.54 9.07
N ALA A 85 -0.99 -2.84 9.74
CA ALA A 85 -0.75 -3.02 11.17
C ALA A 85 -1.94 -2.55 12.01
N ALA A 86 -2.32 -3.35 13.02
CA ALA A 86 -3.48 -3.07 13.86
C ALA A 86 -3.20 -2.00 14.93
N ASN A 87 -1.93 -1.73 15.22
CA ASN A 87 -1.50 -0.76 16.22
C ASN A 87 -0.09 -0.24 15.92
N LEU A 88 0.28 0.86 16.57
CA LEU A 88 1.59 1.50 16.38
C LEU A 88 2.78 0.57 16.68
N PRO A 89 2.82 -0.19 17.79
CA PRO A 89 3.91 -1.15 18.01
C PRO A 89 4.10 -2.16 16.87
N GLU A 90 3.02 -2.70 16.32
CA GLU A 90 3.07 -3.61 15.17
C GLU A 90 3.55 -2.87 13.90
N ALA A 91 3.08 -1.63 13.68
CA ALA A 91 3.50 -0.81 12.55
C ALA A 91 5.01 -0.49 12.59
N GLU A 92 5.53 -0.19 13.77
CA GLU A 92 6.97 0.04 13.99
C GLU A 92 7.80 -1.24 13.73
N SER A 93 7.26 -2.39 14.13
CA SER A 93 7.92 -3.67 13.91
C SER A 93 7.97 -4.05 12.42
N VAL A 94 6.85 -3.87 11.71
CA VAL A 94 6.80 -4.03 10.24
C VAL A 94 7.73 -3.03 9.54
N ALA A 95 7.79 -1.78 10.01
CA ALA A 95 8.72 -0.78 9.49
C ALA A 95 10.19 -1.19 9.69
N ALA A 96 10.54 -1.79 10.83
CA ALA A 96 11.88 -2.32 11.05
C ALA A 96 12.21 -3.46 10.06
N ALA A 97 11.29 -4.40 9.87
CA ALA A 97 11.44 -5.49 8.91
C ALA A 97 11.54 -4.97 7.46
N ALA A 98 10.74 -3.96 7.10
CA ALA A 98 10.77 -3.34 5.78
C ALA A 98 12.09 -2.60 5.51
N ARG A 99 12.63 -1.82 6.46
CA ARG A 99 13.96 -1.17 6.30
C ARG A 99 15.06 -2.18 6.04
N LEU A 100 14.96 -3.33 6.72
CA LEU A 100 15.88 -4.44 6.54
C LEU A 100 15.74 -5.01 5.11
N ALA A 101 14.52 -5.27 4.64
CA ALA A 101 14.27 -5.89 3.33
C ALA A 101 14.52 -4.96 2.13
N SER A 102 14.04 -3.70 2.17
CA SER A 102 14.13 -2.76 1.05
C SER A 102 15.46 -2.01 1.00
N GLY A 103 16.12 -1.82 2.15
CA GLY A 103 17.27 -0.91 2.29
C GLY A 103 16.90 0.58 2.17
N ASP A 104 15.65 0.93 1.93
CA ASP A 104 15.18 2.32 1.82
C ASP A 104 14.51 2.76 3.12
N SER A 105 15.23 3.58 3.89
CA SER A 105 14.73 4.13 5.14
C SER A 105 13.75 5.28 4.92
N ALA A 106 13.87 6.04 3.82
CA ALA A 106 13.03 7.21 3.58
C ALA A 106 11.60 6.80 3.19
N ALA A 107 11.47 5.77 2.35
CA ALA A 107 10.16 5.22 1.99
C ALA A 107 9.43 4.65 3.22
N VAL A 108 10.16 3.97 4.12
CA VAL A 108 9.61 3.43 5.36
C VAL A 108 9.17 4.55 6.31
N ASP A 109 10.00 5.59 6.50
CA ASP A 109 9.66 6.72 7.37
C ASP A 109 8.41 7.45 6.86
N ALA A 110 8.31 7.66 5.55
CA ALA A 110 7.13 8.25 4.92
C ALA A 110 5.87 7.39 5.13
N ALA A 111 5.99 6.06 5.02
CA ALA A 111 4.88 5.14 5.25
C ALA A 111 4.42 5.13 6.72
N LEU A 112 5.35 5.15 7.67
CA LEU A 112 5.03 5.19 9.10
C LEU A 112 4.40 6.54 9.49
N GLN A 113 4.89 7.65 8.92
CA GLN A 113 4.29 8.96 9.11
C GLN A 113 2.84 8.99 8.58
N ALA A 114 2.58 8.44 7.40
CA ALA A 114 1.22 8.34 6.86
C ALA A 114 0.30 7.47 7.74
N TYR A 115 0.83 6.40 8.33
CA TYR A 115 0.09 5.58 9.30
C TYR A 115 -0.27 6.37 10.56
N LEU A 116 0.68 7.12 11.11
CA LEU A 116 0.44 7.98 12.28
C LEU A 116 -0.61 9.05 11.99
N GLU A 117 -0.53 9.70 10.83
CA GLU A 117 -1.53 10.70 10.41
C GLU A 117 -2.92 10.10 10.25
N PHE A 118 -3.03 8.84 9.81
CA PHE A 118 -4.30 8.13 9.72
C PHE A 118 -4.86 7.78 11.11
N MET A 119 -4.00 7.32 12.02
CA MET A 119 -4.40 6.93 13.38
C MET A 119 -4.67 8.14 14.31
N ASP A 120 -4.04 9.28 14.06
CA ASP A 120 -4.21 10.52 14.82
C ASP A 120 -5.42 11.35 14.36
N GLN A 121 -6.13 10.94 13.29
CA GLN A 121 -7.35 11.64 12.90
C GLN A 121 -8.37 11.52 14.03
N PRO A 122 -8.75 12.62 14.71
CA PRO A 122 -9.87 12.57 15.64
C PRO A 122 -11.06 12.12 14.82
N PHE A 123 -11.79 11.10 15.29
CA PHE A 123 -13.01 10.62 14.64
C PHE A 123 -13.95 11.80 14.40
N ILE A 124 -13.83 12.47 13.26
CA ILE A 124 -14.93 13.21 12.69
C ILE A 124 -15.88 12.08 12.36
N HIS A 125 -16.91 11.92 13.17
CA HIS A 125 -18.08 11.16 12.80
C HIS A 125 -18.39 11.56 11.36
N HIS A 126 -18.09 10.68 10.41
CA HIS A 126 -18.74 10.72 9.11
C HIS A 126 -20.19 10.41 9.46
N ASP A 127 -20.92 11.46 9.80
CA ASP A 127 -22.37 11.44 9.80
C ASP A 127 -22.73 10.93 8.41
N PRO A 128 -23.39 9.76 8.27
CA PRO A 128 -23.95 9.34 7.00
C PRO A 128 -25.19 10.19 6.73
N ALA A 129 -25.04 11.52 6.78
CA ALA A 129 -26.03 12.48 6.35
C ALA A 129 -25.98 12.53 4.82
N GLU A 130 -26.64 11.54 4.22
CA GLU A 130 -27.34 11.62 2.95
C GLU A 130 -26.54 11.92 1.66
N PRO A 131 -26.98 11.35 0.52
CA PRO A 131 -26.26 11.44 -0.74
C PRO A 131 -26.12 12.89 -1.18
N THR A 132 -24.99 13.19 -1.81
CA THR A 132 -24.65 14.40 -2.59
C THR A 132 -25.88 15.04 -3.25
N GLY A 133 -26.57 15.88 -2.47
CA GLY A 133 -27.85 16.50 -2.77
C GLY A 133 -27.75 18.00 -2.63
N GLY A 134 -26.99 18.62 -3.52
CA GLY A 134 -26.88 20.07 -3.70
C GLY A 134 -25.95 20.29 -4.89
N GLY A 135 -26.41 20.63 -6.08
CA GLY A 135 -27.27 21.77 -6.33
C GLY A 135 -26.41 22.89 -6.93
N ALA A 136 -26.19 22.79 -8.25
CA ALA A 136 -25.91 23.86 -9.20
C ALA A 136 -24.62 24.71 -9.04
N TYR A 137 -23.67 24.50 -9.96
CA TYR A 137 -23.17 25.56 -10.84
C TYR A 137 -22.89 24.98 -12.23
N ASN A 138 -23.90 25.01 -13.12
CA ASN A 138 -23.69 24.90 -14.57
C ASN A 138 -23.80 26.34 -15.13
N PRO A 139 -22.75 26.90 -15.73
CA PRO A 139 -22.76 28.30 -16.15
C PRO A 139 -23.43 28.44 -17.51
N GLN A 140 -24.76 28.32 -17.60
CA GLN A 140 -25.49 28.91 -18.72
C GLN A 140 -27.00 28.95 -18.44
N GLY A 141 -27.55 30.17 -18.39
CA GLY A 141 -28.88 30.59 -18.85
C GLY A 141 -30.13 29.72 -18.57
N PRO A 142 -31.27 30.34 -18.22
CA PRO A 142 -32.51 29.60 -17.97
C PRO A 142 -33.08 29.09 -19.31
N GLY A 143 -32.96 27.80 -19.57
CA GLY A 143 -33.51 27.16 -20.76
C GLY A 143 -33.63 25.66 -20.55
N GLY A 144 -34.79 25.23 -20.07
CA GLY A 144 -35.19 23.82 -20.09
C GLY A 144 -35.33 23.31 -21.52
N GLY A 145 -35.28 21.99 -21.69
CA GLY A 145 -35.62 21.39 -22.96
C GLY A 145 -34.92 20.05 -23.20
N THR A 146 -35.65 18.99 -22.89
CA THR A 146 -35.71 17.73 -23.63
C THR A 146 -34.97 17.73 -24.98
N ARG A 147 -34.01 16.79 -25.11
CA ARG A 147 -33.74 15.94 -26.28
C ARG A 147 -33.90 16.62 -27.66
N PRO A 148 -32.80 16.96 -28.39
CA PRO A 148 -32.90 17.08 -29.84
C PRO A 148 -32.97 15.66 -30.44
N PRO A 149 -33.70 15.40 -31.55
CA PRO A 149 -33.66 16.21 -32.76
C PRO A 149 -35.00 16.33 -33.52
N LEU A 150 -34.92 17.00 -34.68
CA LEU A 150 -35.83 16.98 -35.84
C LEU A 150 -36.90 18.10 -35.90
N GLY A 151 -36.57 19.12 -36.69
CA GLY A 151 -37.41 19.62 -37.79
C GLY A 151 -38.76 20.27 -37.46
N GLY A 152 -38.88 21.55 -37.80
CA GLY A 152 -40.14 22.11 -38.32
C GLY A 152 -40.93 23.07 -37.42
N THR A 153 -40.93 24.33 -37.85
CA THR A 153 -42.02 25.33 -37.77
C THR A 153 -42.49 25.87 -36.40
N ARG A 154 -42.11 27.13 -36.12
CA ARG A 154 -42.83 28.15 -35.30
C ARG A 154 -44.17 28.55 -35.98
N PRO A 155 -45.04 29.41 -35.37
CA PRO A 155 -45.63 29.53 -34.01
C PRO A 155 -47.20 29.66 -34.10
N PRO A 156 -47.97 30.09 -33.07
CA PRO A 156 -48.24 31.52 -32.87
C PRO A 156 -48.40 31.99 -31.40
N VAL A 157 -48.53 33.32 -31.26
CA VAL A 157 -48.49 34.19 -30.07
C VAL A 157 -49.86 34.43 -29.41
N SER A 158 -49.84 34.83 -28.11
CA SER A 158 -50.70 35.82 -27.39
C SER A 158 -51.28 35.31 -26.05
N PRO A 159 -51.74 36.18 -25.11
CA PRO A 159 -50.96 37.16 -24.36
C PRO A 159 -51.22 37.09 -22.84
N ALA A 160 -50.52 37.95 -22.09
CA ALA A 160 -50.48 38.07 -20.63
C ALA A 160 -51.80 38.53 -19.97
N SER A 161 -51.92 38.23 -18.67
CA SER A 161 -52.70 38.99 -17.68
C SER A 161 -51.84 39.20 -16.43
#